data_AF-A0AAJ4T2F4-F1
#
_entry.id   AF-A0AAJ4T2F4-F1
#
_cell.length_a   1.000
_cell.length_b   1.000
_cell.length_c   1.000
_cell.angle_alpha   90.00
_cell.angle_beta   90.00
_cell.angle_gamma   90.00
#
_symmetry.space_group_name_H-M   'P 1'
#
loop_
_entity.id
_entity.type
_entity.pdbx_description
1 polymer ?
#
loop_
_entity_poly.entity_id
_entity_poly.type
_entity_poly.pdbx_seq_one_letter_code
_entity_poly.pdbx_strand_id
1 'polypeptide(L)'
;MPETFGARLITERERLGLAQGDMQSIVGVSRRAQFNYEQSVRLPDVGYLAALATHGFDLTYLVTGRRAPRHGSIDEDLLRHVLIAIDNALPVEPINAAKKAKLVALVYQSASETGQVDPLLVRKAIDLAS
;
A
#
# COMPACT_ATOMS: atom_id res chain seq x y z
N MET A 1 18.55 -14.02 -3.60
CA MET A 1 17.38 -14.63 -2.94
C MET A 1 16.42 -13.52 -2.56
N PRO A 2 15.10 -13.72 -2.61
CA PRO A 2 14.16 -12.73 -2.11
C PRO A 2 14.40 -12.45 -0.62
N GLU A 3 14.15 -11.22 -0.19
CA GLU A 3 14.27 -10.81 1.21
C GLU A 3 13.43 -11.73 2.12
N THR A 4 13.95 -12.10 3.28
CA THR A 4 13.25 -13.00 4.21
C THR A 4 12.16 -12.25 4.98
N PHE A 5 11.21 -12.98 5.56
CA PHE A 5 10.21 -12.39 6.46
C PHE A 5 10.88 -11.66 7.63
N GLY A 6 11.90 -12.29 8.24
CA GLY A 6 12.61 -11.71 9.38
C GLY A 6 13.33 -10.41 9.05
N ALA A 7 13.94 -10.31 7.86
CA ALA A 7 14.55 -9.07 7.39
C ALA A 7 13.52 -7.94 7.26
N ARG A 8 12.36 -8.22 6.65
CA ARG A 8 11.26 -7.24 6.56
C ARG A 8 10.69 -6.85 7.91
N LEU A 9 10.64 -7.78 8.86
CA LEU A 9 10.21 -7.52 10.23
C LEU A 9 11.17 -6.56 10.96
N ILE A 10 12.48 -6.74 10.78
CA ILE A 10 13.49 -5.81 11.28
C ILE A 10 13.28 -4.43 10.65
N THR A 11 13.17 -4.36 9.32
CA THR A 11 12.95 -3.09 8.60
C THR A 11 11.70 -2.35 9.08
N GLU A 12 10.58 -3.04 9.26
CA GLU A 12 9.36 -2.40 9.77
C GLU A 12 9.48 -1.94 11.23
N ARG A 13 10.10 -2.76 12.08
CA ARG A 13 10.34 -2.41 13.48
C ARG A 13 11.21 -1.15 13.57
N GLU A 14 12.30 -1.10 12.81
CA GLU A 14 13.22 0.05 12.77
C GLU A 14 12.56 1.28 12.16
N ARG A 15 11.73 1.12 11.11
CA ARG A 15 10.93 2.21 10.53
C ARG A 15 9.98 2.85 11.55
N LEU A 16 9.56 2.09 12.57
CA LEU A 16 8.71 2.58 13.67
C LEU A 16 9.53 3.09 14.86
N GLY A 17 10.87 3.10 14.79
CA GLY A 17 11.75 3.54 15.86
C GLY A 17 11.77 2.59 17.06
N LEU A 18 11.35 1.34 16.89
CA LEU A 18 11.25 0.36 17.97
C LEU A 18 12.53 -0.47 18.10
N ALA A 19 12.99 -0.66 19.33
CA ALA A 19 14.02 -1.64 19.65
C ALA A 19 13.42 -3.04 19.72
N GLN A 20 14.26 -4.07 19.54
CA GLN A 20 13.83 -5.47 19.65
C GLN A 20 13.21 -5.80 21.02
N GLY A 21 13.64 -5.11 22.08
CA GLY A 21 13.08 -5.25 23.43
C GLY A 21 11.65 -4.72 23.58
N ASP A 22 11.27 -3.73 22.78
CA ASP A 22 9.95 -3.07 22.89
C ASP A 22 8.83 -4.00 22.39
N MET A 23 9.18 -4.98 21.56
CA MET A 23 8.26 -5.97 20.99
C MET A 23 7.51 -6.75 22.07
N GLN A 24 8.14 -7.01 23.21
CA GLN A 24 7.46 -7.70 24.31
C GLN A 24 6.27 -6.90 24.85
N SER A 25 6.41 -5.57 24.93
CA SER A 25 5.36 -4.70 25.45
C SER A 25 4.21 -4.50 24.47
N ILE A 26 4.47 -4.55 23.16
CA ILE A 26 3.45 -4.27 22.13
C ILE A 26 2.72 -5.52 21.63
N VAL A 27 3.40 -6.65 21.51
CA VAL A 27 2.81 -7.89 20.97
C VAL A 27 2.83 -9.05 21.97
N GLY A 28 3.33 -8.84 23.19
CA GLY A 28 3.28 -9.83 24.26
C GLY A 28 4.21 -11.02 24.10
N VAL A 29 5.15 -10.99 23.15
CA VAL A 29 6.09 -12.10 22.91
C VAL A 29 7.40 -11.92 23.66
N SER A 30 8.06 -13.02 24.04
CA SER A 30 9.39 -12.94 24.63
C SER A 30 10.43 -12.40 23.64
N ARG A 31 11.50 -11.76 24.16
CA ARG A 31 12.66 -11.34 23.34
C ARG A 31 13.24 -12.49 22.51
N ARG A 32 13.23 -13.72 23.03
CA ARG A 32 13.69 -14.92 22.30
C ARG A 32 12.78 -15.26 21.13
N ALA A 33 11.45 -15.16 21.30
CA ALA A 33 10.51 -15.39 20.21
C ALA A 33 10.70 -14.33 19.11
N GLN A 34 10.81 -13.05 19.48
CA GLN A 34 11.10 -11.97 18.54
C GLN A 34 12.39 -12.22 17.75
N PHE A 35 13.48 -12.58 18.45
CA PHE A 35 14.75 -12.90 17.81
C PHE A 35 14.60 -14.03 16.79
N ASN A 36 13.90 -15.11 17.14
CA ASN A 36 13.68 -16.23 16.22
C ASN A 36 12.88 -15.83 14.97
N TYR A 37 11.92 -14.90 15.10
CA TYR A 37 11.18 -14.36 13.95
C TYR A 37 12.08 -13.51 13.05
N GLU A 38 12.87 -12.62 13.64
CA GLU A 38 13.79 -11.74 12.91
C GLU A 38 14.92 -12.50 12.21
N GLN A 39 15.36 -13.63 12.77
CA GLN A 39 16.31 -14.54 12.13
C GLN A 39 15.65 -15.52 11.15
N SER A 40 14.33 -15.46 10.96
CA SER A 40 13.56 -16.41 10.14
C SER A 40 13.74 -17.88 10.53
N VAL A 41 14.12 -18.15 11.78
CA VAL A 41 14.24 -19.51 12.36
C VAL A 41 12.86 -20.11 12.59
N ARG A 42 11.89 -19.26 12.91
CA ARG A 42 10.48 -19.61 13.07
C ARG A 42 9.64 -18.50 12.45
N LEU A 43 8.47 -18.84 11.90
CA LEU A 43 7.49 -17.85 11.47
C LEU A 43 6.50 -17.55 12.61
N PRO A 44 6.08 -16.29 12.77
CA PRO A 44 5.03 -15.94 13.72
C PRO A 44 3.66 -16.48 13.27
N ASP A 45 2.73 -16.57 14.21
CA ASP A 45 1.34 -16.91 13.91
C ASP A 45 0.51 -15.67 13.50
N VAL A 46 -0.75 -15.92 13.13
CA VAL A 46 -1.67 -14.86 12.71
C VAL A 46 -2.03 -13.93 13.87
N GLY A 47 -2.01 -14.40 15.12
CA GLY A 47 -2.27 -13.56 16.30
C GLY A 47 -1.19 -12.50 16.50
N TYR A 48 0.07 -12.89 16.33
CA TYR A 48 1.20 -11.96 16.31
C TYR A 48 1.08 -10.92 15.19
N LEU A 49 0.74 -11.34 13.97
CA LEU A 49 0.55 -10.42 12.84
C LEU A 49 -0.62 -9.45 13.10
N ALA A 50 -1.72 -9.94 13.68
CA ALA A 50 -2.85 -9.09 14.05
C ALA A 50 -2.45 -8.00 15.07
N ALA A 51 -1.63 -8.36 16.07
CA ALA A 51 -1.10 -7.40 17.02
C ALA A 51 -0.14 -6.39 16.34
N LEU A 52 0.71 -6.82 15.40
CA LEU A 52 1.54 -5.87 14.65
C LEU A 52 0.71 -4.84 13.86
N ALA A 53 -0.41 -5.26 13.27
CA ALA A 53 -1.28 -4.35 12.51
C ALA A 53 -1.80 -3.19 13.38
N THR A 54 -2.13 -3.45 14.66
CA THR A 54 -2.61 -2.40 15.58
C THR A 54 -1.52 -1.42 15.99
N HIS A 55 -0.25 -1.75 15.74
CA HIS A 55 0.93 -0.92 16.03
C HIS A 55 1.56 -0.28 14.78
N GLY A 56 0.81 -0.23 13.67
CA GLY A 56 1.24 0.52 12.47
C GLY A 56 2.34 -0.16 11.65
N PHE A 57 2.54 -1.47 11.83
CA PHE A 57 3.34 -2.28 10.92
C PHE A 57 2.60 -2.48 9.60
N ASP A 58 3.33 -2.42 8.49
CA ASP A 58 2.82 -2.70 7.15
C ASP A 58 2.78 -4.22 6.91
N LEU A 59 1.63 -4.84 7.22
CA LEU A 59 1.46 -6.29 7.04
C LEU A 59 1.61 -6.73 5.57
N THR A 60 1.19 -5.89 4.62
CA THR A 60 1.32 -6.19 3.20
C THR A 60 2.80 -6.30 2.83
N TYR A 61 3.63 -5.34 3.27
CA TYR A 61 5.06 -5.42 3.08
C TYR A 61 5.68 -6.62 3.81
N LEU A 62 5.30 -6.90 5.06
CA LEU A 62 5.82 -8.05 5.80
C LEU A 62 5.56 -9.38 5.09
N VAL A 63 4.37 -9.58 4.53
CA VAL A 63 4.00 -10.83 3.86
C VAL A 63 4.54 -10.89 2.43
N THR A 64 4.42 -9.80 1.67
CA THR A 64 4.65 -9.82 0.20
C THR A 64 5.99 -9.23 -0.24
N GLY A 65 6.68 -8.49 0.63
CA GLY A 65 7.85 -7.69 0.27
C GLY A 65 7.54 -6.45 -0.58
N ARG A 66 6.26 -6.16 -0.84
CA ARG A 66 5.83 -4.98 -1.58
C ARG A 66 5.17 -4.01 -0.60
N ARG A 67 5.68 -2.78 -0.56
CA ARG A 67 4.95 -1.70 0.12
C ARG A 67 3.74 -1.35 -0.72
N ALA A 68 2.56 -1.60 -0.18
CA ALA A 68 1.38 -0.95 -0.74
C ALA A 68 1.55 0.56 -0.52
N PRO A 69 1.17 1.43 -1.47
CA PRO A 69 0.98 2.83 -1.15
C PRO A 69 0.06 2.87 0.06
N ARG A 70 0.57 3.40 1.18
CA ARG A 70 -0.17 3.41 2.45
C ARG A 70 -1.53 4.03 2.17
N HIS A 71 -2.59 3.33 2.59
CA HIS A 71 -3.94 3.85 2.64
C HIS A 71 -3.92 5.34 3.03
N GLY A 72 -4.13 6.23 2.06
CA GLY A 72 -4.26 7.68 2.27
C GLY A 72 -3.15 8.59 1.76
N SER A 73 -1.95 8.12 1.38
CA SER A 73 -1.03 8.99 0.65
C SER A 73 -1.42 8.99 -0.82
N ILE A 74 -2.15 10.03 -1.23
CA ILE A 74 -2.33 10.32 -2.66
C ILE A 74 -0.94 10.68 -3.20
N ASP A 75 -0.45 9.90 -4.16
CA ASP A 75 0.68 10.29 -4.99
C ASP A 75 0.21 11.46 -5.86
N GLU A 76 0.63 12.66 -5.48
CA GLU A 76 0.16 13.90 -6.12
C GLU A 76 0.57 13.96 -7.59
N ASP A 77 1.76 13.48 -7.94
CA ASP A 77 2.25 13.49 -9.32
C ASP A 77 1.45 12.48 -10.16
N LEU A 78 1.16 11.30 -9.62
CA LEU A 78 0.29 10.34 -10.27
C LEU A 78 -1.14 10.88 -10.44
N LEU A 79 -1.71 11.50 -9.40
CA LEU A 79 -3.03 12.12 -9.48
C LEU A 79 -3.06 13.23 -10.54
N ARG A 80 -2.01 14.05 -10.62
CA ARG A 80 -1.86 15.08 -11.64
C ARG A 80 -1.86 14.47 -13.05
N HIS A 81 -1.10 13.40 -13.27
CA HIS A 81 -1.10 12.70 -14.55
C HIS A 81 -2.48 12.10 -14.91
N VAL A 82 -3.19 11.54 -13.93
CA VAL A 82 -4.54 11.02 -14.11
C VAL A 82 -5.52 12.13 -14.51
N LEU A 83 -5.46 13.29 -13.84
CA LEU A 83 -6.30 14.45 -14.18
C LEU A 83 -6.05 14.93 -15.61
N ILE A 84 -4.79 15.08 -16.01
CA ILE A 84 -4.42 15.50 -17.37
C ILE A 84 -4.93 14.48 -18.41
N ALA A 85 -4.76 13.19 -18.16
CA ALA A 85 -5.19 12.14 -19.07
C ALA A 85 -6.71 12.13 -19.27
N ILE A 86 -7.48 12.30 -18.19
CA ILE A 86 -8.94 12.39 -18.24
C ILE A 86 -9.36 13.68 -18.95
N ASP A 87 -8.80 14.83 -18.60
CA ASP A 87 -9.18 16.12 -19.20
C ASP A 87 -8.90 16.17 -20.71
N ASN A 88 -7.81 15.54 -21.17
CA ASN A 88 -7.50 15.44 -22.60
C ASN A 88 -8.42 14.47 -23.37
N ALA A 89 -9.01 13.49 -22.69
CA ALA A 89 -9.82 12.46 -23.30
C ALA A 89 -11.33 12.72 -23.18
N LEU A 90 -11.76 13.60 -22.27
CA LEU A 90 -13.15 14.02 -22.15
C LEU A 90 -13.61 14.84 -23.37
N PRO A 91 -14.89 14.72 -23.75
CA PRO A 91 -15.48 15.59 -24.76
C PRO A 91 -15.50 17.05 -24.27
N VAL A 92 -15.62 17.99 -25.21
CA VAL A 92 -15.68 19.44 -24.93
C VAL A 92 -16.87 19.82 -24.03
N GLU A 93 -17.90 18.98 -24.00
CA GLU A 93 -19.09 19.19 -23.17
C GLU A 93 -18.79 18.89 -21.69
N PRO A 94 -19.21 19.78 -20.77
CA PRO A 94 -18.92 19.62 -19.34
C PRO A 94 -19.69 18.46 -18.72
N ILE A 95 -18.96 17.45 -18.23
CA ILE A 95 -19.52 16.43 -17.34
C ILE A 95 -19.68 16.99 -15.92
N ASN A 96 -20.67 16.48 -15.17
CA ASN A 96 -20.86 16.90 -13.79
C ASN A 96 -19.69 16.46 -12.88
N ALA A 97 -19.49 17.19 -11.78
CA ALA A 97 -18.38 16.97 -10.86
C ALA A 97 -18.36 15.55 -10.26
N ALA A 98 -19.53 14.96 -10.00
CA ALA A 98 -19.63 13.61 -9.44
C ALA A 98 -19.13 12.53 -10.42
N LYS A 99 -19.50 12.63 -11.70
CA LYS A 99 -19.01 11.75 -12.77
C LYS A 99 -17.50 11.90 -12.94
N LYS A 100 -16.98 13.14 -12.96
CA LYS A 100 -15.54 13.41 -13.07
C LYS A 100 -14.75 12.82 -11.90
N ALA A 101 -15.23 13.01 -10.67
CA ALA A 101 -14.60 12.45 -9.48
C ALA A 101 -14.53 10.91 -9.52
N LYS A 102 -15.60 10.24 -9.97
CA LYS A 102 -15.64 8.78 -10.10
C LYS A 102 -14.64 8.26 -11.14
N LEU A 103 -14.54 8.94 -12.28
CA LEU A 103 -13.56 8.65 -13.33
C LEU A 103 -12.12 8.77 -12.81
N VAL A 104 -11.80 9.88 -12.15
CA VAL A 104 -10.48 10.13 -11.56
C VAL A 104 -10.14 9.06 -10.52
N ALA A 105 -11.06 8.72 -9.62
CA ALA A 105 -10.84 7.70 -8.60
C ALA A 105 -10.55 6.33 -9.21
N LEU A 106 -11.30 5.91 -10.24
CA LEU A 106 -11.13 4.62 -10.90
C LEU A 106 -9.76 4.50 -11.59
N VAL A 107 -9.40 5.51 -12.38
CA VAL A 107 -8.12 5.53 -13.11
C VAL A 107 -6.96 5.62 -12.12
N TYR A 108 -7.08 6.46 -11.09
CA TYR A 108 -6.05 6.60 -10.05
C TYR A 108 -5.84 5.29 -9.28
N GLN A 109 -6.91 4.59 -8.89
CA GLN A 109 -6.78 3.31 -8.19
C GLN A 109 -6.02 2.29 -9.04
N SER A 110 -6.39 2.13 -10.31
CA SER A 110 -5.69 1.22 -11.20
C SER A 110 -4.24 1.63 -11.44
N ALA A 111 -3.97 2.92 -11.64
CA ALA A 111 -2.62 3.42 -11.86
C ALA A 111 -1.76 3.33 -10.60
N SER A 112 -2.35 3.41 -9.41
CA SER A 112 -1.65 3.28 -8.12
C SER A 112 -1.14 1.86 -7.88
N GLU A 113 -1.77 0.85 -8.50
CA GLU A 113 -1.33 -0.54 -8.43
C GLU A 113 -0.16 -0.82 -9.38
N THR A 114 -0.09 -0.13 -10.52
CA THR A 114 0.87 -0.40 -11.59
C THR A 114 2.00 0.64 -11.68
N GLY A 115 1.83 1.80 -11.07
CA GLY A 115 2.68 2.98 -11.22
C GLY A 115 2.55 3.68 -12.58
N GLN A 116 1.59 3.29 -13.42
CA GLN A 116 1.43 3.81 -14.78
C GLN A 116 -0.03 4.09 -15.13
N VAL A 117 -0.29 5.21 -15.81
CA VAL A 117 -1.61 5.52 -16.37
C VAL A 117 -1.79 4.79 -17.70
N ASP A 118 -2.70 3.82 -17.77
CA ASP A 118 -3.03 3.08 -19.00
C ASP A 118 -4.02 3.90 -19.87
N PRO A 119 -3.61 4.36 -21.08
CA PRO A 119 -4.48 5.13 -21.96
C PRO A 119 -5.73 4.38 -22.43
N LEU A 120 -5.65 3.04 -22.58
CA LEU A 120 -6.79 2.22 -23.00
C LEU A 120 -7.84 2.12 -21.89
N LEU A 121 -7.39 2.04 -20.64
CA LEU A 121 -8.26 2.03 -19.48
C LEU A 121 -8.97 3.38 -19.31
N VAL A 122 -8.24 4.49 -19.49
CA VAL A 122 -8.82 5.85 -19.46
C VAL A 122 -9.95 5.96 -20.49
N ARG A 123 -9.70 5.52 -21.74
CA ARG A 123 -10.71 5.53 -22.81
C ARG A 123 -11.95 4.72 -22.43
N LYS A 124 -11.76 3.47 -21.99
CA LYS A 124 -12.87 2.60 -21.56
C LYS A 124 -13.67 3.19 -20.39
N ALA A 125 -12.97 3.79 -19.42
CA ALA A 125 -13.62 4.41 -18.26
C ALA A 125 -14.51 5.60 -18.67
N ILE A 126 -14.09 6.37 -19.69
CA ILE A 126 -14.88 7.47 -20.24
C ILE A 126 -16.10 6.94 -21.01
N ASP A 127 -15.92 5.91 -21.83
CA ASP A 127 -17.01 5.27 -22.59
C ASP A 127 -18.09 4.71 -21.65
N LEU A 128 -17.70 4.18 -20.49
CA LEU A 128 -18.60 3.68 -19.45
C LEU A 128 -19.33 4.79 -18.67
N ALA A 129 -18.79 6.01 -18.66
CA ALA A 129 -19.31 7.14 -17.88
C ALA A 129 -20.16 8.13 -18.71
N SER A 130 -20.08 8.02 -20.04
CA SER A 130 -20.84 8.81 -21.02
C SER A 130 -22.29 8.34 -21.03
#